data_AF-A0A949A5N4-F1
#
_entry.id   AF-A0A949A5N4-F1
#
_cell.length_a   1.000
_cell.length_b   1.000
_cell.length_c   1.000
_cell.angle_alpha   90.00
_cell.angle_beta   90.00
_cell.angle_gamma   90.00
#
_symmetry.space_group_name_H-M   'P 1'
#
loop_
_entity.id
_entity.type
_entity.pdbx_description
1 polymer ?
#
loop_
_entity_poly.entity_id
_entity_poly.type
_entity_poly.pdbx_seq_one_letter_code
_entity_poly.pdbx_strand_id
1 'polypeptide(L)'
;MSNYNDFMTSLPQGWAETIFAELFDFQGGSQPPKSEFVSEPKPGYIRLLQIRDFTSDDFAVYIPDSNRWPKCTREDIMIGRYGASVGKILSGKEGAYNVALVKLLFLRKYLNPGWVKFFLFSEHFQKPLTLFSRSAQNGFNKTELAPIPVWLPPLPEQNRIAEKIEDLQFRSSKARKALETIPPLLEKFRQSGLSSAFRGDLTADWRAQNPDIEPAEKLLERIRKERRKRWEENELAKMKAKGQTPKDDSWKKKYKEPEPVDTTDLPELPEGWCWASLEELSWNSSYGTSTKCDYDATGVPVLRIPNIEAGLVNQNDLKYSLADLSLQDEDYLAPCDFLIIRTNGSRNLIGRGALITDSFSELTFFASYLIRFRFVNDFNLCQWLSFVWHSPVVRNRIENLASTSAGQYNINMTKLNSIVFPIPPKEEIRKINFLLENALEKEVSLSTLSKSLSEGINKLNQSILAKAFRGELVPQDPNDEPASHLLERIKQEKASLEAGKKQKGKVGRKKLIRKKEATAMAKKKERRSLVEVLQPHAAGLSPEELFQEKGITYHGGSGK
;
A
#
# COMPACT_ATOMS: atom_id res chain seq x y z
N MET A 1 -12.38 23.95 -26.77
CA MET A 1 -13.35 24.77 -26.00
C MET A 1 -14.71 24.09 -25.80
N SER A 2 -14.92 22.80 -26.14
CA SER A 2 -16.26 22.17 -26.15
C SER A 2 -16.57 21.15 -25.03
N ASN A 3 -15.73 20.97 -24.01
CA ASN A 3 -15.94 19.95 -22.97
C ASN A 3 -16.21 20.51 -21.55
N TYR A 4 -16.43 21.81 -21.40
CA TYR A 4 -16.73 22.43 -20.08
C TYR A 4 -18.22 22.76 -19.87
N ASN A 5 -19.07 22.52 -20.88
CA ASN A 5 -20.48 22.95 -20.91
C ASN A 5 -21.47 22.09 -20.10
N ASP A 6 -21.04 21.01 -19.45
CA ASP A 6 -21.96 20.13 -18.72
C ASP A 6 -22.25 20.56 -17.27
N PHE A 7 -21.71 21.70 -16.84
CA PHE A 7 -21.52 21.93 -15.41
C PHE A 7 -22.39 23.03 -14.78
N MET A 8 -23.07 23.88 -15.54
CA MET A 8 -24.19 24.71 -15.06
C MET A 8 -24.99 25.30 -16.22
N THR A 9 -26.33 25.23 -16.18
CA THR A 9 -27.23 25.91 -17.12
C THR A 9 -27.44 27.40 -16.80
N SER A 10 -27.23 27.81 -15.54
CA SER A 10 -27.20 29.21 -15.09
C SER A 10 -26.45 29.34 -13.77
N LEU A 11 -25.78 30.47 -13.55
CA LEU A 11 -25.07 30.74 -12.30
C LEU A 11 -26.04 31.11 -11.16
N PRO A 12 -25.72 30.76 -9.90
CA PRO A 12 -26.40 31.26 -8.71
C PRO A 12 -26.44 32.80 -8.67
N GLN A 13 -27.43 33.36 -7.98
CA GLN A 13 -27.56 34.81 -7.82
C GLN A 13 -26.32 35.37 -7.10
N GLY A 14 -25.78 36.46 -7.63
CA GLY A 14 -24.61 37.14 -7.05
C GLY A 14 -23.26 36.50 -7.38
N TRP A 15 -23.21 35.33 -8.03
CA TRP A 15 -21.96 34.71 -8.47
C TRP A 15 -21.43 35.36 -9.75
N ALA A 16 -20.12 35.26 -9.95
CA ALA A 16 -19.44 35.76 -11.15
C ALA A 16 -18.65 34.65 -11.85
N GLU A 17 -18.72 34.61 -13.18
CA GLU A 17 -17.84 33.77 -13.99
C GLU A 17 -16.47 34.44 -14.15
N THR A 18 -15.41 33.66 -13.95
CA THR A 18 -14.03 34.08 -14.16
C THR A 18 -13.17 32.86 -14.52
N ILE A 19 -11.86 33.04 -14.63
CA ILE A 19 -10.89 31.98 -14.90
C ILE A 19 -9.81 31.96 -13.84
N PHE A 20 -9.16 30.81 -13.70
CA PHE A 20 -8.13 30.57 -12.69
C PHE A 20 -7.02 31.65 -12.71
N ALA A 21 -6.57 32.09 -13.88
CA ALA A 21 -5.51 33.10 -14.00
C ALA A 21 -5.92 34.51 -13.51
N GLU A 22 -7.21 34.84 -13.47
CA GLU A 22 -7.67 36.11 -12.92
C GLU A 22 -7.56 36.13 -11.39
N LEU A 23 -7.80 34.99 -10.74
CA LEU A 23 -7.80 34.89 -9.28
C LEU A 23 -6.43 34.49 -8.69
N PHE A 24 -5.71 33.62 -9.38
CA PHE A 24 -4.56 32.93 -8.82
C PHE A 24 -3.27 33.20 -9.61
N ASP A 25 -2.13 33.01 -8.95
CA ASP A 25 -0.80 32.89 -9.55
C ASP A 25 0.00 31.82 -8.80
N PHE A 26 1.22 31.54 -9.23
CA PHE A 26 2.03 30.46 -8.66
C PHE A 26 3.48 30.86 -8.46
N GLN A 27 4.09 30.33 -7.41
CA GLN A 27 5.53 30.39 -7.18
C GLN A 27 6.11 28.97 -7.15
N GLY A 28 6.86 28.62 -8.19
CA GLY A 28 7.57 27.33 -8.26
C GLY A 28 8.66 27.20 -7.20
N GLY A 29 8.93 25.97 -6.78
CA GLY A 29 10.03 25.66 -5.86
C GLY A 29 11.39 25.66 -6.53
N SER A 30 12.43 25.36 -5.76
CA SER A 30 13.81 25.29 -6.24
C SER A 30 14.49 24.04 -5.71
N GLN A 31 15.44 23.48 -6.46
CA GLN A 31 16.16 22.28 -6.04
C GLN A 31 17.56 22.65 -5.55
N PRO A 32 17.83 22.63 -4.24
CA PRO A 32 19.16 22.83 -3.72
C PRO A 32 20.07 21.63 -4.04
N PRO A 33 21.40 21.84 -4.10
CA PRO A 33 22.36 20.74 -4.28
C PRO A 33 22.27 19.72 -3.15
N LYS A 34 22.34 18.43 -3.48
CA LYS A 34 22.29 17.35 -2.46
C LYS A 34 23.43 17.44 -1.44
N SER A 35 24.57 18.04 -1.81
CA SER A 35 25.69 18.27 -0.90
C SER A 35 25.38 19.23 0.25
N GLU A 36 24.32 20.04 0.12
CA GLU A 36 23.89 20.98 1.16
C GLU A 36 22.89 20.35 2.16
N PHE A 37 22.53 19.08 1.97
CA PHE A 37 21.47 18.43 2.74
C PHE A 37 22.01 17.90 4.07
N VAL A 38 21.29 18.16 5.15
CA VAL A 38 21.50 17.52 6.46
C VAL A 38 20.20 16.85 6.93
N SER A 39 20.30 15.73 7.64
CA SER A 39 19.16 14.94 8.13
C SER A 39 18.55 15.49 9.41
N GLU A 40 19.30 16.29 10.17
CA GLU A 40 18.90 16.81 11.47
C GLU A 40 18.78 18.34 11.46
N PRO A 41 17.85 18.91 12.26
CA PRO A 41 17.73 20.35 12.42
C PRO A 41 19.04 20.96 12.93
N LYS A 42 19.48 22.06 12.32
CA LYS A 42 20.70 22.77 12.71
C LYS A 42 20.47 24.29 12.65
N PRO A 43 21.05 25.09 13.56
CA PRO A 43 21.02 26.54 13.45
C PRO A 43 21.52 27.04 12.09
N GLY A 44 20.80 27.99 11.49
CA GLY A 44 21.09 28.52 10.15
C GLY A 44 20.62 27.63 8.99
N TYR A 45 19.89 26.55 9.27
CA TYR A 45 19.27 25.69 8.27
C TYR A 45 17.74 25.78 8.35
N ILE A 46 17.07 25.58 7.22
CA ILE A 46 15.63 25.54 7.07
C ILE A 46 15.19 24.19 6.51
N ARG A 47 14.00 23.73 6.89
CA ARG A 47 13.39 22.52 6.34
C ARG A 47 13.24 22.65 4.82
N LEU A 48 13.68 21.64 4.07
CA LEU A 48 13.34 21.48 2.65
C LEU A 48 12.16 20.52 2.55
N LEU A 49 11.02 21.03 2.11
CA LEU A 49 9.79 20.29 1.92
C LEU A 49 9.75 19.63 0.54
N GLN A 50 9.40 18.36 0.57
CA GLN A 50 9.08 17.51 -0.57
C GLN A 50 7.66 16.94 -0.38
N ILE A 51 7.08 16.38 -1.43
CA ILE A 51 5.68 15.90 -1.40
C ILE A 51 5.43 14.83 -0.32
N ARG A 52 6.42 13.96 -0.08
CA ARG A 52 6.36 12.92 0.95
C ARG A 52 6.31 13.47 2.38
N ASP A 53 6.85 14.67 2.60
CA ASP A 53 6.99 15.28 3.93
C ASP A 53 5.65 15.76 4.50
N PHE A 54 4.63 15.87 3.65
CA PHE A 54 3.25 16.15 4.06
C PHE A 54 2.49 14.90 4.55
N THR A 55 3.10 13.72 4.44
CA THR A 55 2.57 12.47 4.97
C THR A 55 3.33 12.01 6.22
N SER A 56 4.67 12.08 6.20
CA SER A 56 5.53 11.70 7.32
C SER A 56 6.80 12.55 7.36
N ASP A 57 7.37 12.77 8.54
CA ASP A 57 8.65 13.47 8.72
C ASP A 57 9.88 12.54 8.70
N ASP A 58 9.72 11.23 8.50
CA ASP A 58 10.81 10.23 8.58
C ASP A 58 12.00 10.51 7.65
N PHE A 59 11.77 11.22 6.54
CA PHE A 59 12.77 11.54 5.52
C PHE A 59 13.14 13.03 5.52
N ALA A 60 13.16 13.60 6.72
CA ALA A 60 13.52 14.97 7.00
C ALA A 60 14.84 15.41 6.38
N VAL A 61 14.82 16.56 5.70
CA VAL A 61 16.02 17.19 5.17
C VAL A 61 16.01 18.69 5.43
N TYR A 62 17.16 19.22 5.84
CA TYR A 62 17.38 20.65 6.03
C TYR A 62 18.48 21.15 5.11
N ILE A 63 18.39 22.42 4.72
CA ILE A 63 19.33 23.11 3.82
C ILE A 63 19.73 24.46 4.43
N PRO A 64 20.88 25.05 4.07
CA PRO A 64 21.27 26.37 4.56
C PRO A 64 20.18 27.41 4.25
N ASP A 65 19.78 28.17 5.26
CA ASP A 65 18.74 29.17 5.12
C ASP A 65 19.24 30.36 4.27
N SER A 66 18.47 30.72 3.26
CA SER A 66 18.84 31.76 2.31
C SER A 66 17.62 32.30 1.58
N ASN A 67 17.67 33.58 1.19
CA ASN A 67 16.64 34.23 0.39
C ASN A 67 16.58 33.72 -1.07
N ARG A 68 17.55 32.89 -1.48
CA ARG A 68 17.53 32.25 -2.81
C ARG A 68 16.48 31.13 -2.91
N TRP A 69 16.00 30.62 -1.78
CA TRP A 69 15.02 29.54 -1.74
C TRP A 69 13.61 30.10 -1.60
N PRO A 70 12.66 29.71 -2.47
CA PRO A 70 11.24 29.93 -2.23
C PRO A 70 10.83 29.26 -0.93
N LYS A 71 10.13 30.01 -0.07
CA LYS A 71 9.64 29.55 1.23
C LYS A 71 8.12 29.60 1.29
N CYS A 72 7.54 28.67 2.05
CA CYS A 72 6.13 28.67 2.40
C CYS A 72 5.96 28.64 3.92
N THR A 73 4.81 29.13 4.37
CA THR A 73 4.33 29.06 5.74
C THR A 73 3.26 27.98 5.86
N ARG A 74 2.86 27.65 7.10
CA ARG A 74 1.82 26.65 7.35
C ARG A 74 0.46 27.00 6.73
N GLU A 75 0.21 28.28 6.50
CA GLU A 75 -1.03 28.81 5.91
C GLU A 75 -1.04 28.78 4.39
N ASP A 76 0.10 28.54 3.75
CA ASP A 76 0.21 28.51 2.29
C ASP A 76 -0.36 27.20 1.73
N ILE A 77 -1.02 27.33 0.58
CA ILE A 77 -1.57 26.20 -0.17
C ILE A 77 -0.57 25.81 -1.25
N MET A 78 -0.15 24.56 -1.22
CA MET A 78 0.83 23.98 -2.13
C MET A 78 0.13 22.95 -3.04
N ILE A 79 0.61 22.82 -4.28
CA ILE A 79 0.12 21.84 -5.25
C ILE A 79 1.31 21.00 -5.73
N GLY A 80 1.13 19.68 -5.76
CA GLY A 80 2.08 18.75 -6.37
C GLY A 80 2.10 18.90 -7.89
N ARG A 81 3.29 19.05 -8.48
CA ARG A 81 3.47 19.50 -9.86
C ARG A 81 3.72 18.38 -10.87
N TYR A 82 4.32 17.26 -10.45
CA TYR A 82 4.86 16.25 -11.38
C TYR A 82 4.50 14.80 -10.99
N GLY A 83 4.42 13.92 -11.99
CA GLY A 83 4.24 12.47 -11.80
C GLY A 83 2.93 12.12 -11.07
N ALA A 84 2.96 11.03 -10.28
CA ALA A 84 1.79 10.54 -9.54
C ALA A 84 1.20 11.53 -8.50
N SER A 85 1.86 12.66 -8.29
CA SER A 85 1.47 13.68 -7.33
C SER A 85 0.85 14.94 -7.95
N VAL A 86 0.73 14.98 -9.28
CA VAL A 86 0.07 16.07 -10.00
C VAL A 86 -1.31 16.34 -9.40
N GLY A 87 -1.56 17.59 -9.02
CA GLY A 87 -2.84 18.03 -8.47
C GLY A 87 -3.06 17.73 -6.98
N LYS A 88 -2.12 17.06 -6.30
CA LYS A 88 -2.21 16.83 -4.85
C LYS A 88 -2.13 18.18 -4.10
N ILE A 89 -3.14 18.47 -3.29
CA ILE A 89 -3.24 19.71 -2.50
C ILE A 89 -2.64 19.49 -1.10
N LEU A 90 -1.72 20.37 -0.69
CA LEU A 90 -0.86 20.22 0.47
C LEU A 90 -0.81 21.54 1.26
N SER A 91 -0.80 21.48 2.59
CA SER A 91 -0.77 22.66 3.49
C SER A 91 -0.28 22.26 4.88
N GLY A 92 -0.06 23.22 5.79
CA GLY A 92 0.25 22.94 7.20
C GLY A 92 1.72 22.74 7.56
N LYS A 93 2.64 22.91 6.61
CA LYS A 93 4.10 22.82 6.82
C LYS A 93 4.78 24.13 6.44
N GLU A 94 5.91 24.41 7.06
CA GLU A 94 6.73 25.60 6.79
C GLU A 94 8.15 25.20 6.38
N GLY A 95 8.75 25.97 5.48
CA GLY A 95 10.11 25.71 5.00
C GLY A 95 10.36 26.17 3.57
N ALA A 96 11.56 25.90 3.09
CA ALA A 96 11.85 25.93 1.65
C ALA A 96 11.16 24.75 0.96
N TYR A 97 10.83 24.83 -0.32
CA TYR A 97 10.17 23.74 -1.03
C TYR A 97 10.79 23.45 -2.39
N ASN A 98 10.81 22.16 -2.75
CA ASN A 98 11.49 21.70 -3.95
C ASN A 98 10.68 21.93 -5.24
N VAL A 99 11.28 21.65 -6.39
CA VAL A 99 10.66 21.88 -7.72
C VAL A 99 9.38 21.08 -7.98
N ALA A 100 9.14 20.00 -7.20
CA ALA A 100 7.93 19.19 -7.30
C ALA A 100 6.71 19.87 -6.65
N LEU A 101 6.93 20.94 -5.90
CA LEU A 101 5.89 21.72 -5.26
C LEU A 101 5.76 23.10 -5.91
N VAL A 102 4.52 23.57 -6.01
CA VAL A 102 4.22 24.95 -6.38
C VAL A 102 3.34 25.58 -5.30
N LYS A 103 3.69 26.79 -4.88
CA LYS A 103 2.88 27.57 -3.94
C LYS A 103 1.81 28.35 -4.72
N LEU A 104 0.55 28.23 -4.33
CA LEU A 104 -0.55 29.03 -4.85
C LEU A 104 -0.51 30.43 -4.22
N LEU A 105 -0.62 31.45 -5.06
CA LEU A 105 -0.65 32.86 -4.67
C LEU A 105 -2.02 33.43 -4.99
N PHE A 106 -2.62 34.14 -4.03
CA PHE A 106 -3.90 34.84 -4.19
C PHE A 106 -4.07 35.94 -3.15
N LEU A 107 -5.04 36.83 -3.40
CA LEU A 107 -5.34 37.95 -2.51
C LEU A 107 -6.29 37.49 -1.39
N ARG A 108 -5.73 37.10 -0.24
CA ARG A 108 -6.46 36.59 0.94
C ARG A 108 -7.53 37.56 1.49
N LYS A 109 -7.42 38.86 1.17
CA LYS A 109 -8.43 39.88 1.51
C LYS A 109 -9.75 39.68 0.76
N TYR A 110 -9.72 39.08 -0.42
CA TYR A 110 -10.88 38.90 -1.30
C TYR A 110 -11.30 37.44 -1.46
N LEU A 111 -10.45 36.49 -1.08
CA LEU A 111 -10.75 35.06 -1.22
C LEU A 111 -10.53 34.34 0.11
N ASN A 112 -11.56 33.63 0.57
CA ASN A 112 -11.46 32.80 1.76
C ASN A 112 -10.50 31.62 1.49
N PRO A 113 -9.42 31.44 2.29
CA PRO A 113 -8.45 30.36 2.07
C PRO A 113 -9.05 28.94 2.13
N GLY A 114 -10.05 28.71 2.98
CA GLY A 114 -10.77 27.43 3.08
C GLY A 114 -11.57 27.15 1.80
N TRP A 115 -12.33 28.15 1.30
CA TRP A 115 -13.03 28.04 0.02
C TRP A 115 -12.07 27.76 -1.13
N VAL A 116 -10.94 28.47 -1.20
CA VAL A 116 -9.89 28.23 -2.23
C VAL A 116 -9.37 26.80 -2.11
N LYS A 117 -9.07 26.33 -0.90
CA LYS A 117 -8.62 24.95 -0.67
C LYS A 117 -9.63 23.94 -1.18
N PHE A 118 -10.92 24.11 -0.86
CA PHE A 118 -11.97 23.20 -1.32
C PHE A 118 -12.22 23.28 -2.83
N PHE A 119 -12.05 24.45 -3.44
CA PHE A 119 -12.13 24.61 -4.90
C PHE A 119 -11.08 23.74 -5.58
N LEU A 120 -9.85 23.74 -5.07
CA LEU A 120 -8.79 22.89 -5.58
C LEU A 120 -9.06 21.40 -5.34
N PHE A 121 -9.87 21.02 -4.35
CA PHE A 121 -10.29 19.62 -4.15
C PHE A 121 -11.50 19.22 -5.00
N SER A 122 -12.21 20.18 -5.58
CA SER A 122 -13.39 19.90 -6.39
C SER A 122 -13.04 19.13 -7.67
N GLU A 123 -13.97 18.31 -8.16
CA GLU A 123 -13.79 17.63 -9.44
C GLU A 123 -13.60 18.62 -10.59
N HIS A 124 -14.19 19.81 -10.48
CA HIS A 124 -14.08 20.89 -11.46
C HIS A 124 -12.62 21.30 -11.70
N PHE A 125 -11.82 21.40 -10.63
CA PHE A 125 -10.38 21.68 -10.75
C PHE A 125 -9.55 20.41 -11.02
N GLN A 126 -9.90 19.27 -10.42
CA GLN A 126 -9.09 18.05 -10.49
C GLN A 126 -9.22 17.31 -11.84
N LYS A 127 -10.40 17.29 -12.48
CA LYS A 127 -10.60 16.58 -13.76
C LYS A 127 -9.72 17.12 -14.91
N PRO A 128 -9.55 18.43 -15.10
CA PRO A 128 -8.59 18.94 -16.09
C PRO A 128 -7.17 18.43 -15.86
N LEU A 129 -6.74 18.32 -14.61
CA LEU A 129 -5.39 17.88 -14.24
C LEU A 129 -5.12 16.42 -14.60
N THR A 130 -6.10 15.54 -14.43
CA THR A 130 -5.94 14.12 -14.78
C THR A 130 -5.80 13.92 -16.29
N LEU A 131 -6.42 14.78 -17.10
CA LEU A 131 -6.30 14.76 -18.57
C LEU A 131 -4.91 15.19 -19.05
N PHE A 132 -4.22 16.08 -18.33
CA PHE A 132 -2.85 16.50 -18.65
C PHE A 132 -1.79 15.44 -18.29
N SER A 133 -2.10 14.53 -17.37
CA SER A 133 -1.19 13.55 -16.78
C SER A 133 -1.01 12.23 -17.58
N ARG A 134 -1.35 12.20 -18.88
CA ARG A 134 -1.37 10.95 -19.70
C ARG A 134 -0.01 10.32 -20.02
N SER A 135 1.12 10.90 -19.62
CA SER A 135 2.45 10.27 -19.71
C SER A 135 3.22 10.38 -18.40
N ALA A 136 4.06 9.38 -18.10
CA ALA A 136 4.71 9.17 -16.80
C ALA A 136 5.65 10.32 -16.32
N GLN A 137 5.90 11.32 -17.16
CA GLN A 137 6.72 12.50 -16.84
C GLN A 137 5.96 13.84 -16.94
N ASN A 138 4.66 13.84 -17.23
CA ASN A 138 3.93 15.10 -17.38
C ASN A 138 3.63 15.72 -16.01
N GLY A 139 3.79 17.03 -15.94
CA GLY A 139 3.26 17.89 -14.89
C GLY A 139 2.33 18.93 -15.49
N PHE A 140 1.92 19.92 -14.69
CA PHE A 140 1.24 21.09 -15.24
C PHE A 140 2.13 22.34 -15.28
N ASN A 141 1.78 23.24 -16.17
CA ASN A 141 2.32 24.59 -16.27
C ASN A 141 1.22 25.65 -16.06
N LYS A 142 1.63 26.92 -15.97
CA LYS A 142 0.70 28.03 -15.72
C LYS A 142 -0.31 28.21 -16.85
N THR A 143 0.07 27.98 -18.10
CA THR A 143 -0.81 28.14 -19.27
C THR A 143 -1.91 27.10 -19.34
N GLU A 144 -1.69 25.90 -18.80
CA GLU A 144 -2.69 24.83 -18.73
C GLU A 144 -3.74 25.08 -17.65
N LEU A 145 -3.35 25.69 -16.52
CA LEU A 145 -4.29 26.02 -15.44
C LEU A 145 -5.04 27.32 -15.69
N ALA A 146 -4.42 28.27 -16.39
CA ALA A 146 -4.97 29.60 -16.64
C ALA A 146 -6.43 29.63 -17.13
N PRO A 147 -6.85 28.79 -18.10
CA PRO A 147 -8.19 28.83 -18.66
C PRO A 147 -9.23 28.03 -17.86
N ILE A 148 -8.86 27.37 -16.74
CA ILE A 148 -9.83 26.62 -15.94
C ILE A 148 -10.91 27.61 -15.44
N PRO A 149 -12.20 27.39 -15.76
CA PRO A 149 -13.28 28.26 -15.30
C PRO A 149 -13.35 28.28 -13.77
N VAL A 150 -13.74 29.40 -13.20
CA VAL A 150 -14.04 29.51 -11.78
C VAL A 150 -15.34 30.27 -11.64
N TRP A 151 -16.30 29.68 -10.91
CA TRP A 151 -17.50 30.39 -10.52
C TRP A 151 -17.29 30.92 -9.10
N LEU A 152 -17.16 32.24 -9.00
CA LEU A 152 -16.77 32.94 -7.80
C LEU A 152 -18.04 33.36 -7.02
N PRO A 153 -18.27 32.85 -5.80
CA PRO A 153 -19.31 33.37 -4.92
C PRO A 153 -18.91 34.71 -4.29
N PRO A 154 -19.88 35.51 -3.80
CA PRO A 154 -19.65 36.59 -2.86
C PRO A 154 -18.76 36.17 -1.69
N LEU A 155 -17.95 37.09 -1.16
CA LEU A 155 -17.05 36.78 -0.04
C LEU A 155 -17.77 36.25 1.22
N PRO A 156 -18.92 36.81 1.65
CA PRO A 156 -19.68 36.23 2.77
C PRO A 156 -20.13 34.79 2.48
N GLU A 157 -20.58 34.50 1.26
CA GLU A 157 -20.97 33.16 0.85
C GLU A 157 -19.78 32.19 0.79
N GLN A 158 -18.60 32.63 0.34
CA GLN A 158 -17.37 31.81 0.40
C GLN A 158 -17.08 31.34 1.84
N ASN A 159 -17.27 32.22 2.83
CA ASN A 159 -17.10 31.87 4.25
C ASN A 159 -18.13 30.82 4.69
N ARG A 160 -19.41 31.03 4.36
CA ARG A 160 -20.49 30.08 4.68
C ARG A 160 -20.25 28.71 4.03
N ILE A 161 -19.81 28.67 2.78
CA ILE A 161 -19.45 27.44 2.06
C ILE A 161 -18.28 26.73 2.76
N ALA A 162 -17.19 27.44 3.04
CA ALA A 162 -16.00 26.86 3.66
C ALA A 162 -16.32 26.27 5.03
N GLU A 163 -17.00 27.02 5.89
CA GLU A 163 -17.44 26.57 7.21
C GLU A 163 -18.35 25.33 7.11
N LYS A 164 -19.30 25.33 6.16
CA LYS A 164 -20.21 24.21 6.01
C LYS A 164 -19.52 22.93 5.53
N ILE A 165 -18.57 23.05 4.60
CA ILE A 165 -17.76 21.90 4.17
C ILE A 165 -16.93 21.37 5.34
N GLU A 166 -16.29 22.25 6.11
CA GLU A 166 -15.49 21.87 7.27
C GLU A 166 -16.32 21.11 8.32
N ASP A 167 -17.50 21.62 8.68
CA ASP A 167 -18.45 20.95 9.60
C ASP A 167 -18.82 19.54 9.10
N LEU A 168 -19.23 19.42 7.84
CA LEU A 168 -19.63 18.13 7.26
C LEU A 168 -18.45 17.16 7.15
N GLN A 169 -17.29 17.62 6.71
CA GLN A 169 -16.09 16.78 6.60
C GLN A 169 -15.54 16.37 7.96
N PHE A 170 -15.68 17.22 8.99
CA PHE A 170 -15.32 16.85 10.35
C PHE A 170 -16.13 15.65 10.83
N ARG A 171 -17.45 15.64 10.57
CA ARG A 171 -18.33 14.49 10.87
C ARG A 171 -17.92 13.24 10.08
N SER A 172 -17.70 13.37 8.77
CA SER A 172 -17.22 12.27 7.92
C SER A 172 -15.86 11.72 8.37
N SER A 173 -14.96 12.57 8.88
CA SER A 173 -13.64 12.16 9.35
C SER A 173 -13.72 11.29 10.61
N LYS A 174 -14.65 11.57 11.52
CA LYS A 174 -14.88 10.73 12.71
C LYS A 174 -15.39 9.34 12.31
N ALA A 175 -16.35 9.28 11.39
CA ALA A 175 -16.87 8.01 10.87
C ALA A 175 -15.76 7.21 10.17
N ARG A 176 -14.93 7.85 9.36
CA ARG A 176 -13.77 7.20 8.71
C ARG A 176 -12.80 6.62 9.73
N LYS A 177 -12.40 7.40 10.74
CA LYS A 177 -11.51 6.92 11.81
C LYS A 177 -12.09 5.72 12.53
N ALA A 178 -13.40 5.69 12.80
CA ALA A 178 -14.05 4.53 13.41
C ALA A 178 -13.98 3.30 12.49
N LEU A 179 -14.28 3.45 11.20
CA LEU A 179 -14.20 2.35 10.22
C LEU A 179 -12.77 1.79 10.06
N GLU A 180 -11.75 2.66 10.12
CA GLU A 180 -10.33 2.25 10.07
C GLU A 180 -9.92 1.35 11.25
N THR A 181 -10.65 1.38 12.37
CA THR A 181 -10.40 0.48 13.52
C THR A 181 -11.01 -0.92 13.37
N ILE A 182 -11.95 -1.10 12.43
CA ILE A 182 -12.68 -2.38 12.29
C ILE A 182 -11.75 -3.53 11.85
N PRO A 183 -10.91 -3.41 10.80
CA PRO A 183 -10.05 -4.51 10.37
C PRO A 183 -9.17 -5.12 11.47
N PRO A 184 -8.43 -4.34 12.30
CA PRO A 184 -7.64 -4.93 13.38
C PRO A 184 -8.50 -5.54 14.50
N LEU A 185 -9.72 -5.02 14.75
CA LEU A 185 -10.64 -5.62 15.71
C LEU A 185 -11.17 -6.98 15.24
N LEU A 186 -11.51 -7.11 13.96
CA LEU A 186 -11.95 -8.37 13.37
C LEU A 186 -10.84 -9.44 13.42
N GLU A 187 -9.59 -9.04 13.14
CA GLU A 187 -8.45 -9.96 13.28
C GLU A 187 -8.28 -10.43 14.73
N LYS A 188 -8.37 -9.52 15.71
CA LYS A 188 -8.30 -9.89 17.13
C LYS A 188 -9.46 -10.80 17.55
N PHE A 189 -10.67 -10.53 17.05
CA PHE A 189 -11.85 -11.36 17.28
C PHE A 189 -11.63 -12.78 16.77
N ARG A 190 -11.15 -12.95 15.53
CA ARG A 190 -10.82 -14.24 14.94
C ARG A 190 -9.79 -15.00 15.77
N GLN A 191 -8.66 -14.36 16.10
CA GLN A 191 -7.59 -14.98 16.88
C GLN A 191 -8.07 -15.42 18.26
N SER A 192 -8.90 -14.60 18.92
CA SER A 192 -9.50 -14.93 20.21
C SER A 192 -10.45 -16.12 20.09
N GLY A 193 -11.34 -16.13 19.09
CA GLY A 193 -12.29 -17.22 18.86
C GLY A 193 -11.59 -18.56 18.63
N LEU A 194 -10.59 -18.59 17.76
CA LEU A 194 -9.80 -19.81 17.49
C LEU A 194 -9.00 -20.28 18.72
N SER A 195 -8.48 -19.34 19.52
CA SER A 195 -7.75 -19.69 20.76
C SER A 195 -8.68 -20.25 21.84
N SER A 196 -9.89 -19.68 21.99
CA SER A 196 -10.91 -20.21 22.89
C SER A 196 -11.43 -21.58 22.43
N ALA A 197 -11.56 -21.79 21.12
CA ALA A 197 -11.90 -23.10 20.58
C ALA A 197 -10.80 -24.13 20.86
N PHE A 198 -9.52 -23.77 20.64
CA PHE A 198 -8.37 -24.64 20.91
C PHE A 198 -8.32 -25.15 22.35
N ARG A 199 -8.62 -24.29 23.33
CA ARG A 199 -8.65 -24.65 24.76
C ARG A 199 -9.93 -25.37 25.20
N GLY A 200 -10.95 -25.37 24.34
CA GLY A 200 -12.28 -25.88 24.68
C GLY A 200 -13.13 -24.94 25.54
N ASP A 201 -12.73 -23.67 25.67
CA ASP A 201 -13.50 -22.63 26.37
C ASP A 201 -14.81 -22.31 25.62
N LEU A 202 -14.79 -22.40 24.28
CA LEU A 202 -15.91 -22.03 23.42
C LEU A 202 -17.18 -22.87 23.66
N THR A 203 -17.00 -24.09 24.15
CA THR A 203 -18.06 -25.09 24.35
C THR A 203 -18.13 -25.61 25.79
N ALA A 204 -17.51 -24.92 26.75
CA ALA A 204 -17.51 -25.33 28.16
C ALA A 204 -18.94 -25.56 28.72
N ASP A 205 -19.86 -24.62 28.49
CA ASP A 205 -21.27 -24.75 28.92
C ASP A 205 -21.98 -25.91 28.22
N TRP A 206 -21.68 -26.12 26.93
CA TRP A 206 -22.26 -27.23 26.17
C TRP A 206 -21.76 -28.57 26.72
N ARG A 207 -20.47 -28.68 27.06
CA ARG A 207 -19.88 -29.89 27.65
C ARG A 207 -20.51 -30.22 29.00
N ALA A 208 -20.71 -29.21 29.86
CA ALA A 208 -21.38 -29.38 31.14
C ALA A 208 -22.82 -29.92 31.02
N GLN A 209 -23.50 -29.62 29.91
CA GLN A 209 -24.85 -30.12 29.61
C GLN A 209 -24.86 -31.49 28.92
N ASN A 210 -23.70 -32.00 28.49
CA ASN A 210 -23.56 -33.24 27.73
C ASN A 210 -22.43 -34.11 28.30
N PRO A 211 -22.51 -34.56 29.57
CA PRO A 211 -21.41 -35.28 30.23
C PRO A 211 -21.19 -36.70 29.68
N ASP A 212 -22.23 -37.36 29.16
CA ASP A 212 -22.20 -38.77 28.76
C ASP A 212 -21.78 -39.00 27.29
N ILE A 213 -21.17 -38.00 26.65
CA ILE A 213 -20.74 -38.11 25.26
C ILE A 213 -19.52 -39.02 25.11
N GLU A 214 -19.42 -39.70 23.97
CA GLU A 214 -18.27 -40.54 23.67
C GLU A 214 -16.97 -39.72 23.61
N PRO A 215 -15.92 -40.10 24.36
CA PRO A 215 -14.69 -39.33 24.43
C PRO A 215 -13.85 -39.43 23.14
N ALA A 216 -12.99 -38.44 22.93
CA ALA A 216 -12.19 -38.28 21.71
C ALA A 216 -11.26 -39.47 21.41
N GLU A 217 -10.82 -40.20 22.44
CA GLU A 217 -10.00 -41.41 22.29
C GLU A 217 -10.70 -42.47 21.42
N LYS A 218 -12.03 -42.59 21.50
CA LYS A 218 -12.78 -43.52 20.65
C LYS A 218 -12.83 -43.09 19.19
N LEU A 219 -12.89 -41.78 18.94
CA LEU A 219 -12.71 -41.25 17.59
C LEU A 219 -11.30 -41.57 17.08
N LEU A 220 -10.27 -41.35 17.90
CA LEU A 220 -8.88 -41.63 17.53
C LEU A 220 -8.62 -43.12 17.26
N GLU A 221 -9.20 -44.02 18.07
CA GLU A 221 -9.16 -45.47 17.83
C GLU A 221 -9.74 -45.85 16.45
N ARG A 222 -10.84 -45.21 16.03
CA ARG A 222 -11.44 -45.42 14.70
C ARG A 222 -10.54 -44.88 13.59
N ILE A 223 -9.94 -43.71 13.80
CA ILE A 223 -9.00 -43.10 12.84
C ILE A 223 -7.80 -44.04 12.62
N ARG A 224 -7.20 -44.57 13.68
CA ARG A 224 -6.08 -45.53 13.59
C ARG A 224 -6.45 -46.79 12.79
N LYS A 225 -7.64 -47.37 13.07
CA LYS A 225 -8.16 -48.54 12.33
C LYS A 225 -8.35 -48.23 10.84
N GLU A 226 -8.99 -47.11 10.52
CA GLU A 226 -9.24 -46.70 9.13
C GLU A 226 -7.93 -46.34 8.41
N ARG A 227 -6.98 -45.69 9.08
CA ARG A 227 -5.63 -45.41 8.57
C ARG A 227 -4.93 -46.69 8.15
N ARG A 228 -4.92 -47.71 9.01
CA ARG A 228 -4.32 -49.02 8.73
C ARG A 228 -5.00 -49.68 7.53
N LYS A 229 -6.34 -49.71 7.53
CA LYS A 229 -7.13 -50.26 6.41
C LYS A 229 -6.77 -49.60 5.07
N ARG A 230 -6.74 -48.27 5.01
CA ARG A 230 -6.40 -47.53 3.77
C ARG A 230 -4.96 -47.74 3.33
N TRP A 231 -4.03 -47.85 4.28
CA TRP A 231 -2.66 -48.22 3.95
C TRP A 231 -2.59 -49.62 3.33
N GLU A 232 -3.34 -50.59 3.90
CA GLU A 232 -3.42 -51.95 3.36
C GLU A 232 -4.00 -51.97 1.94
N GLU A 233 -5.10 -51.28 1.70
CA GLU A 233 -5.72 -51.14 0.38
C GLU A 233 -4.77 -50.52 -0.65
N ASN A 234 -4.04 -49.47 -0.26
CA ASN A 234 -3.08 -48.78 -1.14
C ASN A 234 -1.86 -49.67 -1.48
N GLU A 235 -1.29 -50.39 -0.51
CA GLU A 235 -0.19 -51.32 -0.79
C GLU A 235 -0.63 -52.48 -1.69
N LEU A 236 -1.85 -53.00 -1.52
CA LEU A 236 -2.44 -53.99 -2.42
C LEU A 236 -2.62 -53.44 -3.84
N ALA A 237 -3.13 -52.22 -3.98
CA ALA A 237 -3.29 -51.56 -5.28
C ALA A 237 -1.94 -51.40 -5.99
N LYS A 238 -0.89 -50.97 -5.27
CA LYS A 238 0.48 -50.88 -5.81
C LYS A 238 1.05 -52.23 -6.24
N MET A 239 0.82 -53.29 -5.47
CA MET A 239 1.25 -54.64 -5.86
C MET A 239 0.53 -55.08 -7.13
N LYS A 240 -0.79 -54.90 -7.18
CA LYS A 240 -1.61 -55.24 -8.35
C LYS A 240 -1.19 -54.48 -9.60
N ALA A 241 -0.91 -53.17 -9.49
CA ALA A 241 -0.42 -52.34 -10.60
C ALA A 241 0.94 -52.82 -11.14
N LYS A 242 1.76 -53.47 -10.30
CA LYS A 242 3.03 -54.11 -10.68
C LYS A 242 2.87 -55.57 -11.13
N GLY A 243 1.65 -56.07 -11.25
CA GLY A 243 1.36 -57.48 -11.58
C GLY A 243 1.75 -58.47 -10.46
N GLN A 244 1.85 -58.00 -9.22
CA GLN A 244 2.22 -58.81 -8.05
C GLN A 244 1.00 -59.09 -7.18
N THR A 245 0.96 -60.29 -6.60
CA THR A 245 -0.03 -60.69 -5.58
C THR A 245 0.71 -61.05 -4.29
N PRO A 246 0.25 -60.58 -3.11
CA PRO A 246 0.86 -60.99 -1.85
C PRO A 246 0.78 -62.51 -1.67
N LYS A 247 1.88 -63.13 -1.25
CA LYS A 247 1.93 -64.58 -0.97
C LYS A 247 1.29 -64.92 0.38
N ASP A 248 1.38 -64.00 1.34
CA ASP A 248 0.88 -64.12 2.71
C ASP A 248 0.64 -62.71 3.30
N ASP A 249 0.33 -62.63 4.60
CA ASP A 249 0.10 -61.37 5.33
C ASP A 249 1.38 -60.73 5.92
N SER A 250 2.57 -61.24 5.59
CA SER A 250 3.84 -60.70 6.15
C SER A 250 4.07 -59.24 5.77
N TRP A 251 3.56 -58.79 4.63
CA TRP A 251 3.66 -57.39 4.19
C TRP A 251 2.94 -56.42 5.13
N LYS A 252 1.89 -56.85 5.85
CA LYS A 252 1.18 -56.02 6.83
C LYS A 252 2.07 -55.60 8.01
N LYS A 253 3.13 -56.37 8.30
CA LYS A 253 4.13 -56.02 9.34
C LYS A 253 4.96 -54.79 8.98
N LYS A 254 4.93 -54.33 7.71
CA LYS A 254 5.60 -53.09 7.29
C LYS A 254 4.86 -51.84 7.76
N TYR A 255 3.59 -51.96 8.14
CA TYR A 255 2.85 -50.84 8.70
C TYR A 255 3.43 -50.43 10.05
N LYS A 256 3.74 -49.14 10.17
CA LYS A 256 4.16 -48.53 11.43
C LYS A 256 2.98 -47.79 12.02
N GLU A 257 2.61 -48.18 13.24
CA GLU A 257 1.67 -47.40 14.03
C GLU A 257 2.30 -46.04 14.36
N PRO A 258 1.51 -44.95 14.37
CA PRO A 258 1.98 -43.67 14.85
C PRO A 258 2.44 -43.79 16.30
N GLU A 259 3.52 -43.10 16.64
CA GLU A 259 3.96 -43.00 18.04
C GLU A 259 2.92 -42.20 18.85
N PRO A 260 2.66 -42.57 20.11
CA PRO A 260 1.82 -41.79 21.00
C PRO A 260 2.35 -40.35 21.13
N VAL A 261 1.43 -39.39 21.25
CA VAL A 261 1.81 -38.00 21.50
C VAL A 261 2.41 -37.87 22.90
N ASP A 262 3.61 -37.29 22.97
CA ASP A 262 4.18 -36.84 24.24
C ASP A 262 3.44 -35.58 24.72
N THR A 263 2.76 -35.70 25.86
CA THR A 263 1.94 -34.64 26.44
C THR A 263 2.65 -33.85 27.53
N THR A 264 3.92 -34.14 27.84
CA THR A 264 4.64 -33.58 29.00
C THR A 264 4.66 -32.04 29.03
N ASP A 265 4.86 -31.41 27.87
CA ASP A 265 4.93 -29.95 27.72
C ASP A 265 3.66 -29.35 27.09
N LEU A 266 2.57 -30.12 27.03
CA LEU A 266 1.30 -29.67 26.45
C LEU A 266 0.34 -29.17 27.53
N PRO A 267 -0.51 -28.18 27.21
CA PRO A 267 -1.51 -27.72 28.16
C PRO A 267 -2.53 -28.83 28.45
N GLU A 268 -3.11 -28.76 29.65
CA GLU A 268 -4.24 -29.61 30.02
C GLU A 268 -5.42 -29.37 29.06
N LEU A 269 -6.07 -30.47 28.69
CA LEU A 269 -7.27 -30.43 27.86
C LEU A 269 -8.52 -30.63 28.71
N PRO A 270 -9.69 -30.17 28.23
CA PRO A 270 -10.95 -30.52 28.86
C PRO A 270 -11.18 -32.03 28.96
N GLU A 271 -12.00 -32.42 29.93
CA GLU A 271 -12.41 -33.82 30.06
C GLU A 271 -13.03 -34.35 28.75
N GLY A 272 -12.63 -35.57 28.38
CA GLY A 272 -13.06 -36.25 27.15
C GLY A 272 -12.33 -35.81 25.87
N TRP A 273 -11.41 -34.84 25.94
CA TRP A 273 -10.54 -34.45 24.82
C TRP A 273 -9.22 -35.21 24.87
N CYS A 274 -8.60 -35.41 23.72
CA CYS A 274 -7.28 -36.03 23.63
C CYS A 274 -6.33 -35.28 22.68
N TRP A 275 -5.03 -35.50 22.83
CA TRP A 275 -4.03 -35.02 21.89
C TRP A 275 -3.80 -36.02 20.75
N ALA A 276 -3.70 -35.54 19.51
CA ALA A 276 -3.31 -36.35 18.36
C ALA A 276 -2.31 -35.60 17.47
N SER A 277 -1.39 -36.31 16.83
CA SER A 277 -0.42 -35.72 15.90
C SER A 277 -0.97 -35.63 14.47
N LEU A 278 -0.38 -34.76 13.64
CA LEU A 278 -0.71 -34.69 12.21
C LEU A 278 -0.47 -36.05 11.52
N GLU A 279 0.59 -36.75 11.92
CA GLU A 279 0.92 -38.08 11.41
C GLU A 279 -0.14 -39.13 11.75
N GLU A 280 -0.70 -39.04 12.94
CA GLU A 280 -1.74 -39.96 13.41
C GLU A 280 -3.09 -39.71 12.72
N LEU A 281 -3.42 -38.44 12.48
CA LEU A 281 -4.68 -38.02 11.84
C LEU A 281 -4.69 -38.22 10.32
N SER A 282 -3.52 -38.40 9.70
CA SER A 282 -3.37 -38.59 8.26
C SER A 282 -3.00 -40.04 7.90
N TRP A 283 -3.61 -40.54 6.82
CA TRP A 283 -3.30 -41.88 6.30
C TRP A 283 -2.41 -41.86 5.06
N ASN A 284 -2.28 -40.70 4.43
CA ASN A 284 -1.33 -40.50 3.35
C ASN A 284 -0.77 -39.08 3.38
N SER A 285 0.49 -38.93 3.01
CA SER A 285 1.12 -37.64 2.78
C SER A 285 2.06 -37.72 1.59
N SER A 286 2.13 -36.65 0.80
CA SER A 286 2.92 -36.63 -0.43
C SER A 286 3.35 -35.22 -0.83
N TYR A 287 4.44 -35.16 -1.59
CA TYR A 287 4.88 -33.95 -2.25
C TYR A 287 4.25 -33.85 -3.64
N GLY A 288 4.01 -32.62 -4.08
CA GLY A 288 3.48 -32.35 -5.41
C GLY A 288 4.53 -32.46 -6.51
N THR A 289 4.14 -32.11 -7.74
CA THR A 289 5.01 -32.17 -8.93
C THR A 289 5.95 -30.96 -9.04
N SER A 290 7.17 -31.21 -9.51
CA SER A 290 8.11 -30.17 -9.96
C SER A 290 8.04 -29.92 -11.48
N THR A 291 7.16 -30.62 -12.19
CA THR A 291 6.95 -30.45 -13.63
C THR A 291 6.50 -29.02 -13.91
N LYS A 292 7.08 -28.43 -14.96
CA LYS A 292 6.74 -27.08 -15.39
C LYS A 292 5.28 -27.01 -15.82
N CYS A 293 4.58 -25.98 -15.37
CA CYS A 293 3.17 -25.74 -15.67
C CYS A 293 2.99 -24.37 -16.35
N ASP A 294 2.02 -24.28 -17.25
CA ASP A 294 1.70 -23.08 -18.03
C ASP A 294 0.18 -22.84 -18.09
N TYR A 295 -0.24 -21.63 -18.46
CA TYR A 295 -1.65 -21.30 -18.63
C TYR A 295 -2.24 -21.91 -19.89
N ASP A 296 -1.44 -21.98 -20.96
CA ASP A 296 -1.90 -22.46 -22.28
C ASP A 296 -1.71 -23.99 -22.44
N ALA A 297 -1.26 -24.68 -21.39
CA ALA A 297 -1.07 -26.13 -21.42
C ALA A 297 -2.41 -26.87 -21.23
N THR A 298 -2.49 -28.10 -21.74
CA THR A 298 -3.69 -28.95 -21.70
C THR A 298 -3.55 -30.18 -20.81
N GLY A 299 -2.50 -30.23 -19.98
CA GLY A 299 -2.26 -31.33 -19.04
C GLY A 299 -3.15 -31.26 -17.81
N VAL A 300 -2.68 -31.83 -16.70
CA VAL A 300 -3.43 -31.85 -15.43
C VAL A 300 -3.40 -30.46 -14.78
N PRO A 301 -4.52 -29.92 -14.26
CA PRO A 301 -4.52 -28.69 -13.49
C PRO A 301 -3.72 -28.86 -12.19
N VAL A 302 -2.88 -27.87 -11.86
CA VAL A 302 -1.97 -27.91 -10.71
C VAL A 302 -2.16 -26.70 -9.80
N LEU A 303 -2.55 -26.98 -8.55
CA LEU A 303 -2.56 -25.98 -7.47
C LEU A 303 -1.15 -25.59 -7.04
N ARG A 304 -0.96 -24.30 -6.79
CA ARG A 304 0.31 -23.67 -6.42
C ARG A 304 0.12 -22.83 -5.14
N ILE A 305 1.22 -22.26 -4.64
CA ILE A 305 1.19 -21.36 -3.46
C ILE A 305 0.09 -20.27 -3.56
N PRO A 306 -0.11 -19.57 -4.71
CA PRO A 306 -1.16 -18.55 -4.81
C PRO A 306 -2.59 -19.10 -4.64
N ASN A 307 -2.80 -20.40 -4.83
CA ASN A 307 -4.12 -21.01 -4.67
C ASN A 307 -4.46 -21.29 -3.20
N ILE A 308 -3.53 -21.07 -2.25
CA ILE A 308 -3.75 -21.30 -0.82
C ILE A 308 -4.18 -19.97 -0.17
N GLU A 309 -5.48 -19.80 0.08
CA GLU A 309 -6.06 -18.54 0.55
C GLU A 309 -6.99 -18.75 1.75
N ALA A 310 -6.67 -18.10 2.88
CA ALA A 310 -7.52 -18.04 4.07
C ALA A 310 -8.04 -19.42 4.58
N GLY A 311 -7.23 -20.48 4.45
CA GLY A 311 -7.60 -21.83 4.89
C GLY A 311 -8.39 -22.65 3.88
N LEU A 312 -8.65 -22.09 2.69
CA LEU A 312 -9.33 -22.73 1.59
C LEU A 312 -8.49 -22.63 0.30
N VAL A 313 -8.93 -23.35 -0.72
CA VAL A 313 -8.28 -23.33 -2.04
C VAL A 313 -9.05 -22.42 -2.99
N ASN A 314 -8.32 -21.52 -3.64
CA ASN A 314 -8.81 -20.69 -4.74
C ASN A 314 -8.47 -21.33 -6.09
N GLN A 315 -9.50 -21.60 -6.90
CA GLN A 315 -9.40 -22.29 -8.19
C GLN A 315 -9.42 -21.33 -9.41
N ASN A 316 -9.44 -20.02 -9.20
CA ASN A 316 -9.58 -19.04 -10.29
C ASN A 316 -8.29 -18.85 -11.11
N ASP A 317 -7.13 -19.24 -10.58
CA ASP A 317 -5.81 -19.08 -11.22
C ASP A 317 -5.07 -20.43 -11.28
N LEU A 318 -5.46 -21.29 -12.22
CA LEU A 318 -4.85 -22.59 -12.45
C LEU A 318 -3.81 -22.54 -13.58
N LYS A 319 -2.76 -23.34 -13.41
CA LYS A 319 -1.83 -23.70 -14.49
C LYS A 319 -1.92 -25.20 -14.72
N TYR A 320 -1.65 -25.61 -15.94
CA TYR A 320 -1.73 -27.00 -16.37
C TYR A 320 -0.33 -27.55 -16.63
N SER A 321 -0.13 -28.83 -16.35
CA SER A 321 1.17 -29.48 -16.56
C SER A 321 1.52 -29.51 -18.05
N LEU A 322 2.80 -29.26 -18.38
CA LEU A 322 3.30 -29.36 -19.76
C LEU A 322 3.57 -30.80 -20.21
N ALA A 323 3.60 -31.75 -19.27
CA ALA A 323 3.86 -33.16 -19.52
C ALA A 323 2.86 -34.02 -18.76
N ASP A 324 2.70 -35.25 -19.22
CA ASP A 324 2.04 -36.29 -18.44
C ASP A 324 2.78 -36.49 -17.12
N LEU A 325 2.01 -36.53 -16.03
CA LEU A 325 2.50 -36.70 -14.68
C LEU A 325 2.47 -38.17 -14.23
N SER A 326 1.88 -39.07 -15.04
CA SER A 326 1.74 -40.50 -14.77
C SER A 326 1.10 -40.78 -13.39
N LEU A 327 0.08 -40.01 -13.06
CA LEU A 327 -0.64 -40.06 -11.78
C LEU A 327 -1.59 -41.26 -11.72
N GLN A 328 -1.78 -41.79 -10.52
CA GLN A 328 -2.86 -42.72 -10.20
C GLN A 328 -4.05 -41.98 -9.57
N ASP A 329 -5.20 -42.63 -9.48
CA ASP A 329 -6.42 -42.02 -8.93
C ASP A 329 -6.20 -41.47 -7.50
N GLU A 330 -5.40 -42.14 -6.67
CA GLU A 330 -5.10 -41.69 -5.30
C GLU A 330 -4.15 -40.48 -5.23
N ASP A 331 -3.47 -40.13 -6.32
CA ASP A 331 -2.58 -38.97 -6.35
C ASP A 331 -3.35 -37.66 -6.52
N TYR A 332 -4.48 -37.67 -7.21
CA TYR A 332 -5.32 -36.50 -7.37
C TYR A 332 -5.89 -36.01 -6.04
N LEU A 333 -6.15 -34.72 -5.96
CA LEU A 333 -6.73 -34.10 -4.78
C LEU A 333 -8.18 -34.53 -4.60
N ALA A 334 -8.56 -34.74 -3.33
CA ALA A 334 -9.87 -35.15 -2.92
C ALA A 334 -10.32 -34.35 -1.68
N PRO A 335 -11.64 -34.30 -1.38
CA PRO A 335 -12.12 -33.77 -0.11
C PRO A 335 -11.37 -34.37 1.08
N CYS A 336 -11.18 -33.57 2.14
CA CYS A 336 -10.33 -33.89 3.30
C CYS A 336 -8.82 -34.00 3.03
N ASP A 337 -8.35 -33.62 1.84
CA ASP A 337 -6.95 -33.24 1.66
C ASP A 337 -6.66 -31.89 2.29
N PHE A 338 -5.49 -31.77 2.91
CA PHE A 338 -4.98 -30.52 3.45
C PHE A 338 -3.63 -30.21 2.82
N LEU A 339 -3.57 -29.10 2.10
CA LEU A 339 -2.36 -28.64 1.43
C LEU A 339 -1.63 -27.64 2.32
N ILE A 340 -0.31 -27.79 2.45
CA ILE A 340 0.53 -26.94 3.30
C ILE A 340 1.67 -26.37 2.48
N ILE A 341 1.88 -25.05 2.55
CA ILE A 341 3.01 -24.37 1.94
C ILE A 341 4.29 -24.79 2.66
N ARG A 342 5.21 -25.46 1.96
CA ARG A 342 6.45 -25.98 2.56
C ARG A 342 7.69 -25.11 2.33
N THR A 343 7.63 -24.17 1.39
CA THR A 343 8.75 -23.29 1.05
C THR A 343 8.22 -21.91 0.68
N ASN A 344 8.76 -20.85 1.31
CA ASN A 344 8.43 -19.48 0.96
C ASN A 344 9.51 -18.47 1.42
N GLY A 345 9.67 -17.35 0.72
CA GLY A 345 10.56 -16.26 1.17
C GLY A 345 10.03 -15.51 2.40
N SER A 346 8.71 -15.52 2.62
CA SER A 346 8.07 -14.88 3.77
C SER A 346 7.82 -15.86 4.92
N ARG A 347 8.28 -15.48 6.12
CA ARG A 347 8.02 -16.25 7.37
C ARG A 347 6.53 -16.36 7.69
N ASN A 348 5.72 -15.39 7.27
CA ASN A 348 4.28 -15.39 7.56
C ASN A 348 3.48 -16.29 6.62
N LEU A 349 4.08 -16.72 5.50
CA LEU A 349 3.45 -17.60 4.50
C LEU A 349 3.85 -19.07 4.66
N ILE A 350 5.04 -19.35 5.20
CA ILE A 350 5.49 -20.74 5.41
C ILE A 350 4.53 -21.49 6.33
N GLY A 351 4.11 -22.69 5.94
CA GLY A 351 3.20 -23.56 6.68
C GLY A 351 1.75 -23.09 6.76
N ARG A 352 1.36 -22.02 6.03
CA ARG A 352 -0.06 -21.78 5.76
C ARG A 352 -0.64 -22.98 5.02
N GLY A 353 -1.87 -23.33 5.34
CA GLY A 353 -2.51 -24.48 4.73
C GLY A 353 -3.94 -24.19 4.29
N ALA A 354 -4.49 -25.11 3.50
CA ALA A 354 -5.85 -25.05 3.02
C ALA A 354 -6.49 -26.43 2.96
N LEU A 355 -7.73 -26.51 3.41
CA LEU A 355 -8.56 -27.71 3.31
C LEU A 355 -9.23 -27.77 1.93
N ILE A 356 -9.22 -28.96 1.33
CA ILE A 356 -10.08 -29.29 0.19
C ILE A 356 -11.45 -29.72 0.75
N THR A 357 -12.46 -28.89 0.53
CA THR A 357 -13.84 -29.14 0.99
C THR A 357 -14.65 -29.91 -0.05
N ASP A 358 -14.47 -29.59 -1.32
CA ASP A 358 -15.30 -30.06 -2.42
C ASP A 358 -14.46 -30.76 -3.49
N SER A 359 -15.10 -31.64 -4.24
CA SER A 359 -14.50 -32.21 -5.44
C SER A 359 -14.31 -31.15 -6.51
N PHE A 360 -13.25 -31.28 -7.28
CA PHE A 360 -12.96 -30.43 -8.42
C PHE A 360 -13.78 -30.84 -9.65
N SER A 361 -14.05 -29.91 -10.56
CA SER A 361 -14.70 -30.21 -11.85
C SER A 361 -13.84 -31.12 -12.73
N GLU A 362 -12.53 -31.09 -12.53
CA GLU A 362 -11.54 -31.90 -13.24
C GLU A 362 -10.54 -32.48 -12.23
N LEU A 363 -9.96 -33.66 -12.54
CA LEU A 363 -8.92 -34.27 -11.72
C LEU A 363 -7.73 -33.32 -11.56
N THR A 364 -7.49 -32.88 -10.32
CA THR A 364 -6.56 -31.79 -10.00
C THR A 364 -5.40 -32.29 -9.13
N PHE A 365 -4.19 -31.81 -9.41
CA PHE A 365 -2.98 -32.10 -8.66
C PHE A 365 -2.37 -30.84 -8.05
N PHE A 366 -1.16 -30.94 -7.48
CA PHE A 366 -0.52 -29.82 -6.76
C PHE A 366 0.99 -29.77 -6.99
N ALA A 367 1.56 -28.57 -6.84
CA ALA A 367 2.97 -28.29 -7.07
C ALA A 367 3.85 -28.74 -5.88
N SER A 368 5.12 -29.02 -6.15
CA SER A 368 6.09 -29.53 -5.17
C SER A 368 6.44 -28.56 -4.03
N TYR A 369 6.05 -27.28 -4.14
CA TYR A 369 6.11 -26.29 -3.06
C TYR A 369 4.99 -26.44 -2.02
N LEU A 370 4.08 -27.39 -2.23
CA LEU A 370 3.03 -27.79 -1.32
C LEU A 370 3.28 -29.24 -0.84
N ILE A 371 2.82 -29.55 0.36
CA ILE A 371 2.73 -30.92 0.90
C ILE A 371 1.26 -31.21 1.14
N ARG A 372 0.79 -32.37 0.68
CA ARG A 372 -0.55 -32.87 0.97
C ARG A 372 -0.51 -33.76 2.20
N PHE A 373 -1.48 -33.57 3.08
CA PHE A 373 -1.88 -34.51 4.10
C PHE A 373 -3.31 -34.93 3.84
N ARG A 374 -3.54 -36.22 3.69
CA ARG A 374 -4.87 -36.78 3.48
C ARG A 374 -5.41 -37.35 4.78
N PHE A 375 -6.46 -36.73 5.28
CA PHE A 375 -7.13 -37.18 6.50
C PHE A 375 -8.07 -38.35 6.22
N VAL A 376 -8.47 -39.03 7.29
CA VAL A 376 -9.63 -39.92 7.24
C VAL A 376 -10.87 -39.07 6.89
N ASN A 377 -11.73 -39.59 6.00
CA ASN A 377 -12.84 -38.83 5.42
C ASN A 377 -14.00 -38.61 6.41
N ASP A 378 -13.75 -37.82 7.46
CA ASP A 378 -14.76 -37.26 8.36
C ASP A 378 -14.72 -35.74 8.25
N PHE A 379 -15.66 -35.18 7.48
CA PHE A 379 -15.69 -33.77 7.14
C PHE A 379 -15.63 -32.84 8.36
N ASN A 380 -16.33 -33.18 9.45
CA ASN A 380 -16.34 -32.36 10.66
C ASN A 380 -14.96 -32.31 11.32
N LEU A 381 -14.25 -33.44 11.35
CA LEU A 381 -12.88 -33.48 11.83
C LEU A 381 -11.95 -32.68 10.91
N CYS A 382 -12.04 -32.88 9.58
CA CYS A 382 -11.21 -32.15 8.62
C CYS A 382 -11.39 -30.64 8.74
N GLN A 383 -12.63 -30.19 8.93
CA GLN A 383 -12.96 -28.78 9.15
C GLN A 383 -12.41 -28.25 10.47
N TRP A 384 -12.55 -29.01 11.56
CA TRP A 384 -11.95 -28.67 12.85
C TRP A 384 -10.42 -28.52 12.74
N LEU A 385 -9.75 -29.47 12.08
CA LEU A 385 -8.32 -29.40 11.83
C LEU A 385 -7.94 -28.16 11.02
N SER A 386 -8.77 -27.79 10.03
CA SER A 386 -8.56 -26.54 9.29
C SER A 386 -8.64 -25.31 10.19
N PHE A 387 -9.63 -25.21 11.08
CA PHE A 387 -9.73 -24.09 12.03
C PHE A 387 -8.54 -24.05 12.99
N VAL A 388 -8.20 -25.17 13.60
CA VAL A 388 -7.10 -25.25 14.57
C VAL A 388 -5.75 -24.97 13.91
N TRP A 389 -5.55 -25.39 12.66
CA TRP A 389 -4.33 -25.10 11.91
C TRP A 389 -4.04 -23.59 11.83
N HIS A 390 -5.10 -22.78 11.75
CA HIS A 390 -5.03 -21.33 11.70
C HIS A 390 -5.01 -20.66 13.07
N SER A 391 -5.05 -21.43 14.17
CA SER A 391 -4.94 -20.87 15.52
C SER A 391 -3.55 -20.26 15.74
N PRO A 392 -3.44 -19.20 16.58
CA PRO A 392 -2.14 -18.62 16.95
C PRO A 392 -1.17 -19.65 17.55
N VAL A 393 -1.70 -20.66 18.25
CA VAL A 393 -0.90 -21.72 18.89
C VAL A 393 -0.18 -22.57 17.85
N VAL A 394 -0.91 -23.12 16.87
CA VAL A 394 -0.32 -23.94 15.80
C VAL A 394 0.56 -23.09 14.89
N ARG A 395 0.15 -21.84 14.61
CA ARG A 395 0.96 -20.89 13.83
C ARG A 395 2.34 -20.67 14.45
N ASN A 396 2.41 -20.40 15.75
CA ASN A 396 3.67 -20.21 16.46
C ASN A 396 4.53 -21.49 16.43
N ARG A 397 3.93 -22.67 16.56
CA ARG A 397 4.65 -23.95 16.47
C ARG A 397 5.28 -24.15 15.09
N ILE A 398 4.54 -23.89 14.02
CA ILE A 398 5.02 -23.97 12.63
C ILE A 398 6.21 -23.03 12.41
N GLU A 399 6.11 -21.79 12.89
CA GLU A 399 7.17 -20.78 12.70
C GLU A 399 8.45 -21.07 13.48
N ASN A 400 8.34 -21.80 14.58
CA ASN A 400 9.48 -22.27 15.37
C ASN A 400 10.12 -23.53 14.78
N LEU A 401 9.33 -24.38 14.12
CA LEU A 401 9.83 -25.56 13.40
C LEU A 401 10.46 -25.20 12.05
N ALA A 402 10.02 -24.12 11.41
CA ALA A 402 10.55 -23.68 10.12
C ALA A 402 12.06 -23.37 10.21
N SER A 403 12.81 -23.84 9.22
CA SER A 403 14.24 -23.57 9.06
C SER A 403 14.50 -22.66 7.88
N THR A 404 15.55 -21.86 7.92
CA THR A 404 15.90 -20.92 6.84
C THR A 404 17.14 -21.38 6.09
N SER A 405 17.11 -21.30 4.75
CA SER A 405 18.26 -21.56 3.88
C SER A 405 18.17 -20.65 2.65
N ALA A 406 19.27 -20.00 2.27
CA ALA A 406 19.35 -19.11 1.11
C ALA A 406 18.20 -18.07 1.00
N GLY A 407 17.78 -17.49 2.13
CA GLY A 407 16.69 -16.50 2.17
C GLY A 407 15.27 -17.08 2.05
N GLN A 408 15.12 -18.42 2.07
CA GLN A 408 13.82 -19.10 2.04
C GLN A 408 13.57 -19.88 3.34
N TYR A 409 12.36 -19.71 3.89
CA TYR A 409 11.85 -20.55 4.96
C TYR A 409 11.36 -21.87 4.39
N ASN A 410 11.66 -22.96 5.08
CA ASN A 410 11.35 -24.32 4.70
C ASN A 410 10.84 -25.11 5.91
N ILE A 411 9.80 -25.91 5.70
CA ILE A 411 9.32 -26.92 6.64
C ILE A 411 9.13 -28.23 5.88
N ASN A 412 9.54 -29.35 6.48
CA ASN A 412 9.50 -30.66 5.85
C ASN A 412 8.41 -31.54 6.48
N MET A 413 8.10 -32.66 5.84
CA MET A 413 7.06 -33.58 6.29
C MET A 413 7.31 -34.11 7.71
N THR A 414 8.56 -34.44 8.08
CA THR A 414 8.92 -34.90 9.43
C THR A 414 8.58 -33.87 10.51
N LYS A 415 8.86 -32.58 10.25
CA LYS A 415 8.50 -31.50 11.17
C LYS A 415 6.99 -31.25 11.22
N LEU A 416 6.28 -31.42 10.11
CA LEU A 416 4.82 -31.26 10.07
C LEU A 416 4.12 -32.41 10.82
N ASN A 417 4.60 -33.64 10.66
CA ASN A 417 4.09 -34.84 11.33
C ASN A 417 4.05 -34.69 12.85
N SER A 418 5.01 -33.96 13.44
CA SER A 418 5.10 -33.76 14.90
C SER A 418 4.23 -32.62 15.45
N ILE A 419 3.45 -31.93 14.60
CA ILE A 419 2.47 -30.95 15.06
C ILE A 419 1.30 -31.70 15.69
N VAL A 420 0.87 -31.26 16.86
CA VAL A 420 -0.18 -31.89 17.67
C VAL A 420 -1.41 -31.00 17.76
N PHE A 421 -2.58 -31.63 17.85
CA PHE A 421 -3.88 -31.00 17.85
C PHE A 421 -4.70 -31.49 19.05
N PRO A 422 -5.46 -30.60 19.70
CA PRO A 422 -6.52 -31.01 20.60
C PRO A 422 -7.68 -31.59 19.77
N ILE A 423 -8.09 -32.80 20.11
CA ILE A 423 -9.21 -33.50 19.47
C ILE A 423 -10.36 -33.56 20.47
N PRO A 424 -11.46 -32.83 20.21
CA PRO A 424 -12.69 -32.95 20.98
C PRO A 424 -13.44 -34.25 20.67
N PRO A 425 -14.38 -34.66 21.54
CA PRO A 425 -15.43 -35.62 21.21
C PRO A 425 -16.12 -35.32 19.88
N LYS A 426 -16.49 -36.36 19.13
CA LYS A 426 -17.06 -36.21 17.78
C LYS A 426 -18.30 -35.32 17.73
N GLU A 427 -19.19 -35.43 18.72
CA GLU A 427 -20.38 -34.59 18.82
C GLU A 427 -20.02 -33.12 19.14
N GLU A 428 -18.99 -32.91 19.97
CA GLU A 428 -18.52 -31.58 20.32
C GLU A 428 -17.87 -30.87 19.13
N ILE A 429 -17.12 -31.60 18.28
CA ILE A 429 -16.54 -31.06 17.04
C ILE A 429 -17.62 -30.38 16.18
N ARG A 430 -18.78 -31.03 16.00
CA ARG A 430 -19.89 -30.43 15.22
C ARG A 430 -20.36 -29.12 15.81
N LYS A 431 -20.48 -29.07 17.15
CA LYS A 431 -20.90 -27.85 17.86
C LYS A 431 -19.87 -26.74 17.72
N ILE A 432 -18.58 -27.06 17.86
CA ILE A 432 -17.48 -26.10 17.71
C ILE A 432 -17.47 -25.54 16.29
N ASN A 433 -17.52 -26.41 15.27
CA ASN A 433 -17.53 -26.00 13.87
C ASN A 433 -18.69 -25.03 13.59
N PHE A 434 -19.91 -25.39 14.01
CA PHE A 434 -21.07 -24.52 13.86
C PHE A 434 -20.86 -23.14 14.49
N LEU A 435 -20.30 -23.07 15.71
CA LEU A 435 -20.06 -21.79 16.37
C LEU A 435 -18.99 -20.95 15.65
N LEU A 436 -17.91 -21.60 15.19
CA LEU A 436 -16.82 -20.93 14.48
C LEU A 436 -17.25 -20.44 13.09
N GLU A 437 -17.97 -21.26 12.32
CA GLU A 437 -18.51 -20.87 11.01
C GLU A 437 -19.41 -19.62 11.14
N ASN A 438 -20.37 -19.65 12.07
CA ASN A 438 -21.25 -18.50 12.32
C ASN A 438 -20.47 -17.23 12.73
N ALA A 439 -19.39 -17.38 13.49
CA ALA A 439 -18.56 -16.26 13.90
C ALA A 439 -17.75 -15.70 12.71
N LEU A 440 -17.18 -16.56 11.88
CA LEU A 440 -16.39 -16.18 10.70
C LEU A 440 -17.26 -15.58 9.60
N GLU A 441 -18.48 -16.08 9.40
CA GLU A 441 -19.46 -15.50 8.46
C GLU A 441 -19.85 -14.07 8.85
N LYS A 442 -20.08 -13.84 10.16
CA LYS A 442 -20.30 -12.49 10.70
C LYS A 442 -19.10 -11.59 10.49
N GLU A 443 -17.89 -12.12 10.65
CA GLU A 443 -16.65 -11.38 10.42
C GLU A 443 -16.54 -10.89 8.96
N VAL A 444 -16.79 -11.79 8.00
CA VAL A 444 -16.80 -11.47 6.55
C VAL A 444 -17.87 -10.43 6.23
N SER A 445 -19.07 -10.58 6.79
CA SER A 445 -20.18 -9.64 6.61
C SER A 445 -19.83 -8.23 7.14
N LEU A 446 -19.23 -8.15 8.33
CA LEU A 446 -18.80 -6.87 8.93
C LEU A 446 -17.66 -6.21 8.14
N SER A 447 -16.70 -7.00 7.66
CA SER A 447 -15.61 -6.51 6.81
C SER A 447 -16.13 -5.90 5.51
N THR A 448 -17.07 -6.59 4.85
CA THR A 448 -17.72 -6.13 3.62
C THR A 448 -18.52 -4.84 3.85
N LEU A 449 -19.30 -4.79 4.92
CA LEU A 449 -20.05 -3.59 5.29
C LEU A 449 -19.13 -2.40 5.58
N SER A 450 -18.04 -2.62 6.33
CA SER A 450 -17.06 -1.57 6.66
C SER A 450 -16.42 -0.97 5.39
N LYS A 451 -16.06 -1.82 4.42
CA LYS A 451 -15.54 -1.38 3.12
C LYS A 451 -16.56 -0.55 2.36
N SER A 452 -17.80 -1.03 2.26
CA SER A 452 -18.90 -0.31 1.59
C SER A 452 -19.18 1.06 2.22
N LEU A 453 -19.23 1.14 3.56
CA LEU A 453 -19.41 2.40 4.28
C LEU A 453 -18.26 3.37 4.02
N SER A 454 -17.02 2.87 3.98
CA SER A 454 -15.84 3.69 3.68
C SER A 454 -15.91 4.30 2.27
N GLU A 455 -16.33 3.51 1.28
CA GLU A 455 -16.59 3.99 -0.08
C GLU A 455 -17.75 4.99 -0.13
N GLY A 456 -18.82 4.75 0.66
CA GLY A 456 -19.94 5.67 0.81
C GLY A 456 -19.54 7.04 1.35
N ILE A 457 -18.65 7.10 2.34
CA ILE A 457 -18.10 8.35 2.87
C ILE A 457 -17.30 9.11 1.80
N ASN A 458 -16.53 8.41 0.96
CA ASN A 458 -15.81 9.05 -0.14
C ASN A 458 -16.76 9.71 -1.14
N LYS A 459 -17.83 8.99 -1.53
CA LYS A 459 -18.88 9.53 -2.42
C LYS A 459 -19.62 10.71 -1.78
N LEU A 460 -19.90 10.65 -0.49
CA LEU A 460 -20.53 11.74 0.26
C LEU A 460 -19.66 13.01 0.21
N ASN A 461 -18.36 12.90 0.48
CA ASN A 461 -17.45 14.05 0.42
C ASN A 461 -17.37 14.66 -0.99
N GLN A 462 -17.37 13.84 -2.04
CA GLN A 462 -17.44 14.32 -3.43
C GLN A 462 -18.76 15.05 -3.71
N SER A 463 -19.88 14.50 -3.24
CA SER A 463 -21.20 15.13 -3.39
C SER A 463 -21.29 16.47 -2.66
N ILE A 464 -20.72 16.58 -1.45
CA ILE A 464 -20.63 17.84 -0.69
C ILE A 464 -19.88 18.90 -1.50
N LEU A 465 -18.71 18.55 -2.04
CA LEU A 465 -17.92 19.48 -2.87
C LEU A 465 -18.68 19.86 -4.15
N ALA A 466 -19.30 18.90 -4.83
CA ALA A 466 -20.09 19.18 -6.03
C ALA A 466 -21.24 20.16 -5.74
N LYS A 467 -22.01 19.96 -4.67
CA LYS A 467 -23.07 20.89 -4.25
C LYS A 467 -22.52 22.26 -3.86
N ALA A 468 -21.38 22.31 -3.17
CA ALA A 468 -20.74 23.57 -2.78
C ALA A 468 -20.39 24.44 -3.98
N PHE A 469 -19.71 23.85 -4.97
CA PHE A 469 -19.31 24.56 -6.19
C PHE A 469 -20.43 24.68 -7.21
N ARG A 470 -21.64 24.18 -6.87
CA ARG A 470 -22.87 24.49 -7.60
C ARG A 470 -23.77 25.56 -6.95
N GLY A 471 -23.37 26.10 -5.80
CA GLY A 471 -24.24 27.03 -5.04
C GLY A 471 -25.46 26.35 -4.41
N GLU A 472 -25.40 25.03 -4.21
CA GLU A 472 -26.50 24.20 -3.67
C GLU A 472 -26.26 23.80 -2.20
N LEU A 473 -25.09 24.11 -1.63
CA LEU A 473 -24.72 23.66 -0.28
C LEU A 473 -25.23 24.58 0.83
N VAL A 474 -25.27 25.88 0.58
CA VAL A 474 -25.72 26.91 1.53
C VAL A 474 -26.73 27.84 0.87
N PRO A 475 -27.65 28.46 1.63
CA PRO A 475 -28.54 29.47 1.07
C PRO A 475 -27.78 30.68 0.52
N GLN A 476 -28.27 31.24 -0.58
CA GLN A 476 -27.84 32.53 -1.12
C GLN A 476 -28.46 33.67 -0.31
N ASP A 477 -27.72 34.75 -0.09
CA ASP A 477 -28.22 35.95 0.58
C ASP A 477 -28.29 37.11 -0.43
N PRO A 478 -29.50 37.62 -0.76
CA PRO A 478 -29.65 38.74 -1.68
C PRO A 478 -28.94 40.04 -1.25
N ASN A 479 -28.57 40.17 0.04
CA ASN A 479 -27.85 41.34 0.56
C ASN A 479 -26.33 41.22 0.43
N ASP A 480 -25.80 40.06 0.05
CA ASP A 480 -24.38 39.92 -0.20
C ASP A 480 -23.95 40.78 -1.40
N GLU A 481 -22.81 41.47 -1.29
CA GLU A 481 -22.23 42.17 -2.42
C GLU A 481 -21.91 41.18 -3.56
N PRO A 482 -22.42 41.40 -4.79
CA PRO A 482 -22.16 40.52 -5.91
C PRO A 482 -20.66 40.31 -6.16
N ALA A 483 -20.28 39.07 -6.50
CA ALA A 483 -18.90 38.68 -6.76
C ALA A 483 -18.25 39.43 -7.94
N SER A 484 -19.04 40.09 -8.79
CA SER A 484 -18.53 40.96 -9.85
C SER A 484 -17.72 42.14 -9.29
N HIS A 485 -18.17 42.76 -8.19
CA HIS A 485 -17.43 43.84 -7.51
C HIS A 485 -16.16 43.32 -6.84
N LEU A 486 -16.24 42.13 -6.25
CA LEU A 486 -15.08 41.43 -5.69
C LEU A 486 -14.02 41.16 -6.78
N LEU A 487 -14.44 40.65 -7.93
CA LEU A 487 -13.58 40.36 -9.07
C LEU A 487 -12.92 41.62 -9.63
N GLU A 488 -13.66 42.72 -9.71
CA GLU A 488 -13.11 44.01 -10.15
C GLU A 488 -11.98 44.49 -9.21
N ARG A 489 -12.20 44.41 -7.88
CA ARG A 489 -11.17 44.76 -6.89
C ARG A 489 -9.93 43.87 -7.01
N ILE A 490 -10.11 42.57 -7.24
CA ILE A 490 -9.00 41.63 -7.49
C ILE A 490 -8.21 42.05 -8.74
N LYS A 491 -8.89 42.38 -9.85
CA LYS A 491 -8.24 42.81 -11.10
C LYS A 491 -7.42 44.10 -10.90
N GLN A 492 -7.99 45.09 -10.24
CA GLN A 492 -7.32 46.37 -9.97
C GLN A 492 -6.08 46.20 -9.08
N GLU A 493 -6.18 45.40 -8.02
CA GLU A 493 -5.06 45.16 -7.11
C GLU A 493 -3.95 44.33 -7.77
N LYS A 494 -4.29 43.30 -8.55
CA LYS A 494 -3.30 42.54 -9.34
C LYS A 494 -2.57 43.44 -10.35
N ALA A 495 -3.28 44.29 -11.08
CA ALA A 495 -2.68 45.24 -12.02
C ALA A 495 -1.69 46.19 -11.31
N SER A 496 -2.06 46.68 -10.12
CA SER A 496 -1.21 47.54 -9.29
C SER A 496 0.07 46.81 -8.82
N LEU A 497 -0.05 45.55 -8.39
CA LEU A 497 1.07 44.71 -7.99
C LEU A 497 2.03 44.41 -9.17
N GLU A 498 1.49 44.15 -10.35
CA GLU A 498 2.29 43.95 -11.57
C GLU A 498 3.03 45.21 -12.01
N ALA A 499 2.38 46.37 -11.97
CA ALA A 499 3.01 47.66 -12.26
C ALA A 499 4.18 47.93 -11.29
N GLY A 500 3.99 47.66 -9.99
CA GLY A 500 5.05 47.77 -8.98
C GLY A 500 6.22 46.81 -9.21
N LYS A 501 5.96 45.56 -9.62
CA LYS A 501 7.01 44.58 -9.99
C LYS A 501 7.82 45.06 -11.21
N LYS A 502 7.15 45.59 -12.26
CA LYS A 502 7.80 46.13 -13.46
C LYS A 502 8.70 47.34 -13.13
N GLN A 503 8.28 48.22 -12.22
CA GLN A 503 9.11 49.34 -11.75
C GLN A 503 10.34 48.87 -10.97
N LYS A 504 10.19 47.95 -10.00
CA LYS A 504 11.32 47.38 -9.25
C LYS A 504 12.32 46.64 -10.16
N GLY A 505 11.83 45.91 -11.16
CA GLY A 505 12.66 45.25 -12.18
C GLY A 505 13.47 46.23 -13.04
N LYS A 506 12.88 47.35 -13.45
CA LYS A 506 13.59 48.43 -14.18
C LYS A 506 14.70 49.07 -13.32
N VAL A 507 14.44 49.32 -12.04
CA VAL A 507 15.44 49.86 -11.09
C VAL A 507 16.57 48.87 -10.83
N GLY A 508 16.26 47.58 -10.64
CA GLY A 508 17.25 46.52 -10.48
C GLY A 508 18.15 46.36 -11.71
N ARG A 509 17.57 46.42 -12.92
CA ARG A 509 18.31 46.37 -14.19
C ARG A 509 19.25 47.57 -14.36
N LYS A 510 18.81 48.78 -14.00
CA LYS A 510 19.66 49.99 -14.00
C LYS A 510 20.84 49.87 -13.01
N LYS A 511 20.62 49.32 -11.80
CA LYS A 511 21.71 49.05 -10.83
C LYS A 511 22.71 48.01 -11.35
N LEU A 512 22.23 46.96 -12.02
CA LEU A 512 23.09 45.91 -12.58
C LEU A 512 23.96 46.43 -13.74
N ILE A 513 23.40 47.30 -14.59
CA ILE A 513 24.13 47.97 -15.68
C ILE A 513 25.23 48.88 -15.11
N ARG A 514 24.90 49.75 -14.14
CA ARG A 514 25.91 50.60 -13.47
C ARG A 514 27.02 49.80 -12.80
N LYS A 515 26.71 48.64 -12.21
CA LYS A 515 27.72 47.76 -11.59
C LYS A 515 28.67 47.17 -12.66
N LYS A 516 28.14 46.71 -13.80
CA LYS A 516 28.94 46.21 -14.92
C LYS A 516 29.82 47.30 -15.54
N GLU A 517 29.31 48.51 -15.68
CA GLU A 517 30.07 49.67 -16.18
C GLU A 517 31.22 50.06 -15.23
N ALA A 518 30.98 50.05 -13.91
CA ALA A 518 32.01 50.29 -12.91
C ALA A 518 33.11 49.21 -12.92
N THR A 519 32.75 47.94 -13.07
CA THR A 519 33.73 46.84 -13.18
C THR A 519 34.53 46.91 -14.49
N ALA A 520 33.91 47.36 -15.58
CA ALA A 520 34.59 47.56 -16.87
C ALA A 520 35.57 48.75 -16.85
N MET A 521 35.21 49.86 -16.17
CA MET A 521 36.12 51.00 -15.96
C MET A 521 37.33 50.63 -15.09
N ALA A 522 37.13 49.82 -14.04
CA ALA A 522 38.23 49.34 -13.20
C ALA A 522 39.23 48.49 -14.01
N LYS A 523 38.75 47.56 -14.85
CA LYS A 523 39.60 46.73 -15.73
C LYS A 523 40.36 47.50 -16.82
N LYS A 524 39.88 48.69 -17.23
CA LYS A 524 40.54 49.51 -18.27
C LYS A 524 41.70 50.34 -17.70
N LYS A 525 41.70 50.63 -16.39
CA LYS A 525 42.72 51.46 -15.73
C LYS A 525 44.03 50.71 -15.40
N GLU A 526 44.02 49.38 -15.44
CA GLU A 526 45.18 48.53 -15.10
C GLU A 526 46.06 48.09 -16.29
N ARG A 527 45.72 48.44 -17.54
CA ARG A 527 46.50 48.00 -18.71
C ARG A 527 47.40 49.12 -19.25
N ARG A 528 48.69 49.12 -18.89
CA ARG A 528 49.74 49.86 -19.62
C ARG A 528 49.84 49.35 -21.06
N SER A 529 50.12 50.20 -22.04
CA SER A 529 50.26 49.77 -23.44
C SER A 529 51.54 48.94 -23.65
N LEU A 530 51.59 48.11 -24.70
CA LEU A 530 52.79 47.30 -25.00
C LEU A 530 53.99 48.20 -25.36
N VAL A 531 53.72 49.37 -25.93
CA VAL A 531 54.72 50.38 -26.28
C VAL A 531 55.31 51.02 -25.03
N GLU A 532 54.48 51.35 -24.03
CA GLU A 532 54.93 51.92 -22.75
C GLU A 532 55.83 50.96 -21.96
N VAL A 533 55.62 49.65 -22.09
CA VAL A 533 56.40 48.60 -21.41
C VAL A 533 57.74 48.35 -22.11
N LEU A 534 57.80 48.46 -23.44
CA LEU A 534 59.02 48.16 -24.21
C LEU A 534 59.95 49.37 -24.36
N GLN A 535 59.44 50.60 -24.21
CA GLN A 535 60.21 51.83 -24.42
C GLN A 535 61.49 51.98 -23.57
N PRO A 536 61.53 51.54 -22.29
CA PRO A 536 62.73 51.62 -21.47
C PRO A 536 63.78 50.54 -21.78
N HIS A 537 63.40 49.47 -22.48
CA HIS A 537 64.19 48.23 -22.62
C HIS A 537 64.74 48.08 -24.05
N ALA A 538 65.77 48.88 -24.37
CA ALA A 538 66.36 48.96 -25.71
C ALA A 538 66.99 47.64 -26.23
N ALA A 539 67.27 46.68 -25.35
CA ALA A 539 67.80 45.36 -25.71
C ALA A 539 66.70 44.31 -26.00
N GLY A 540 65.42 44.67 -25.87
CA GLY A 540 64.29 43.74 -25.92
C GLY A 540 64.10 42.96 -24.61
N LEU A 541 62.87 42.50 -24.35
CA LEU A 541 62.54 41.64 -23.22
C LEU A 541 62.23 40.22 -23.72
N SER A 542 62.53 39.20 -22.92
CA SER A 542 62.01 37.86 -23.17
C SER A 542 60.47 37.84 -23.01
N PRO A 543 59.77 36.87 -23.63
CA PRO A 543 58.34 36.72 -23.45
C PRO A 543 57.93 36.66 -21.97
N GLU A 544 58.63 35.89 -21.14
CA GLU A 544 58.35 35.77 -19.71
C GLU A 544 58.41 37.12 -18.98
N GLU A 545 59.45 37.92 -19.23
CA GLU A 545 59.66 39.24 -18.60
C GLU A 545 58.60 40.25 -19.06
N LEU A 546 58.23 40.23 -20.34
CA LEU A 546 57.18 41.07 -20.89
C LEU A 546 55.81 40.79 -20.26
N PHE A 547 55.49 39.52 -20.02
CA PHE A 547 54.24 39.13 -19.37
C PHE A 547 54.22 39.52 -17.88
N GLN A 548 55.35 39.41 -17.17
CA GLN A 548 55.48 39.88 -15.80
C GLN A 548 55.28 41.39 -15.65
N GLU A 549 55.94 42.22 -16.48
CA GLU A 549 55.76 43.68 -16.41
C GLU A 549 54.33 44.12 -16.77
N LYS A 550 53.62 43.34 -17.58
CA LYS A 550 52.19 43.54 -17.90
C LYS A 550 51.23 43.08 -16.81
N GLY A 551 51.72 42.42 -15.75
CA GLY A 551 50.88 41.83 -14.70
C GLY A 551 50.04 40.64 -15.20
N ILE A 552 50.52 39.90 -16.19
CA ILE A 552 49.85 38.75 -16.80
C ILE A 552 50.70 37.50 -16.51
N THR A 553 50.08 36.45 -15.96
CA THR A 553 50.78 35.19 -15.65
C THR A 553 51.12 34.42 -16.92
N TYR A 554 52.41 34.15 -17.16
CA TYR A 554 52.88 33.32 -18.28
C TYR A 554 52.85 31.84 -17.92
N HIS A 555 52.23 31.02 -18.76
CA HIS A 555 52.24 29.55 -18.63
C HIS A 555 53.07 28.96 -19.77
N GLY A 556 54.38 28.84 -19.57
CA GLY A 556 55.29 28.22 -20.54
C GLY A 556 55.02 26.72 -20.67
N GLY A 557 54.68 26.26 -21.88
CA GLY A 557 54.46 24.86 -22.19
C GLY A 557 55.77 24.14 -22.47
N SER A 558 56.19 23.24 -21.58
CA SER A 558 57.26 22.28 -21.86
C SER A 558 56.68 21.08 -22.60
N GLY A 559 56.89 21.03 -23.92
CA GLY A 559 56.63 19.83 -24.72
C GLY A 559 57.78 18.83 -24.61
N LYS A 560 57.48 17.64 -24.05
CA LYS A 560 57.79 16.33 -24.63
C LYS A 560 56.83 15.30 -24.05
#